data_AF-A0A8H5GXW1-F1
#
_entry.id   AF-A0A8H5GXW1-F1
#
_cell.length_a   1.000
_cell.length_b   1.000
_cell.length_c   1.000
_cell.angle_alpha   90.00
_cell.angle_beta   90.00
_cell.angle_gamma   90.00
#
_symmetry.space_group_name_H-M   'P 1'
#
loop_
_entity.id
_entity.type
_entity.pdbx_description
1 polymer ?
#
loop_
_entity_poly.entity_id
_entity_poly.type
_entity_poly.pdbx_seq_one_letter_code
_entity_poly.pdbx_strand_id
1 'polypeptide(L)'
;MIHQDIHLMEEHRTICFVSPHNAYLSMGLSRHGRAWFITWARAYGMLDNNKARVFCRLNNPSSPRDRQQKPNCFWFNTDSMLFTNAYKMILESEPTIARKTGRKRMERMNGDPWYAQEIECEEIEVLMPEWGLLRQCFYCFDLETEDQGTPDPGLRRFQKCEGWLDRDCYWCQICQEKGWFSSYTMKLQQILSGEVIWWNIYSENVLVFRAMRRFGFLLRKFGLFST
;
A
#
# COMPACT_ATOMS: atom_id res chain seq x y z
N MET A 1 8.01 -3.17 34.83
CA MET A 1 8.60 -4.05 33.81
C MET A 1 7.55 -4.71 32.91
N ILE A 2 6.37 -5.11 33.40
CA ILE A 2 5.34 -5.78 32.57
C ILE A 2 4.72 -4.89 31.46
N HIS A 3 4.70 -3.55 31.63
CA HIS A 3 4.11 -2.64 30.64
C HIS A 3 4.92 -2.44 29.35
N GLN A 4 6.24 -2.70 29.34
CA GLN A 4 7.06 -2.54 28.13
C GLN A 4 6.90 -3.72 27.17
N ASP A 5 6.69 -4.93 27.68
CA ASP A 5 6.56 -6.13 26.85
C ASP A 5 5.25 -6.17 26.07
N ILE A 6 4.15 -5.64 26.63
CA ILE A 6 2.85 -5.57 25.94
C ILE A 6 2.93 -4.66 24.71
N HIS A 7 3.60 -3.51 24.82
CA HIS A 7 3.72 -2.55 23.71
C HIS A 7 4.59 -3.10 22.57
N LEU A 8 5.61 -3.90 22.89
CA LEU A 8 6.46 -4.58 21.90
C LEU A 8 5.71 -5.70 21.18
N MET A 9 4.83 -6.43 21.87
CA MET A 9 4.03 -7.50 21.25
C MET A 9 2.97 -6.98 20.28
N GLU A 10 2.45 -5.76 20.48
CA GLU A 10 1.46 -5.15 19.59
C GLU A 10 2.06 -4.69 18.26
N GLU A 11 3.28 -4.15 18.25
CA GLU A 11 3.94 -3.63 17.03
C GLU A 11 4.27 -4.69 15.96
N HIS A 12 4.18 -5.97 16.31
CA HIS A 12 4.48 -7.08 15.42
C HIS A 12 3.25 -7.68 14.73
N ARG A 13 2.03 -7.28 15.11
CA ARG A 13 0.81 -7.89 14.56
C ARG A 13 0.19 -7.03 13.46
N THR A 14 -0.14 -7.68 12.35
CA THR A 14 -1.04 -7.09 11.35
C THR A 14 -2.43 -6.98 11.97
N ILE A 15 -3.05 -5.81 11.85
CA ILE A 15 -4.47 -5.62 12.17
C ILE A 15 -5.27 -5.94 10.93
N CYS A 16 -6.17 -6.91 11.07
CA CYS A 16 -7.13 -7.25 10.03
C CYS A 16 -8.55 -6.90 10.46
N PHE A 17 -9.42 -6.78 9.48
CA PHE A 17 -10.82 -6.45 9.65
C PHE A 17 -11.67 -7.30 8.71
N VAL A 18 -12.93 -7.48 9.10
CA VAL A 18 -13.96 -8.10 8.28
C VAL A 18 -15.04 -7.07 7.97
N SER A 19 -15.83 -7.33 6.94
CA SER A 19 -17.01 -6.52 6.64
C SER A 19 -18.13 -7.38 6.04
N PRO A 20 -19.40 -7.11 6.35
CA PRO A 20 -20.54 -7.77 5.73
C PRO A 20 -20.55 -7.63 4.20
N HIS A 21 -19.96 -6.54 3.67
CA HIS A 21 -19.90 -6.26 2.24
C HIS A 21 -18.88 -7.10 1.46
N ASN A 22 -18.15 -8.00 2.14
CA ASN A 22 -17.22 -8.95 1.52
C ASN A 22 -17.29 -10.34 2.18
N ALA A 23 -18.50 -10.79 2.49
CA ALA A 23 -18.78 -12.11 3.07
C ALA A 23 -17.97 -12.42 4.35
N TYR A 24 -17.62 -11.38 5.12
CA TYR A 24 -16.78 -11.49 6.32
C TYR A 24 -15.41 -12.14 6.10
N LEU A 25 -14.88 -12.10 4.87
CA LEU A 25 -13.49 -12.50 4.61
C LEU A 25 -12.54 -11.52 5.31
N SER A 26 -11.50 -12.06 5.97
CA SER A 26 -10.48 -11.23 6.61
C SER A 26 -9.68 -10.45 5.57
N MET A 27 -9.58 -9.15 5.80
CA MET A 27 -8.90 -8.17 4.99
C MET A 27 -7.95 -7.35 5.86
N GLY A 28 -6.94 -6.76 5.25
CA GLY A 28 -6.09 -5.76 5.87
C GLY A 28 -5.98 -4.53 4.97
N LEU A 29 -5.49 -3.44 5.55
CA LEU A 29 -5.05 -2.29 4.77
C LEU A 29 -3.58 -2.46 4.43
N SER A 30 -3.23 -2.26 3.16
CA SER A 30 -1.83 -2.17 2.74
C SER A 30 -1.55 -0.81 2.13
N ARG A 31 -0.28 -0.40 2.19
CA ARG A 31 0.19 0.88 1.68
C ARG A 31 1.45 0.71 0.84
N HIS A 32 1.50 1.39 -0.29
CA HIS A 32 2.68 1.52 -1.14
C HIS A 32 2.89 2.99 -1.49
N GLY A 33 3.93 3.59 -0.91
CA GLY A 33 4.06 5.05 -0.90
C GLY A 33 2.81 5.71 -0.33
N ARG A 34 2.24 6.68 -1.05
CA ARG A 34 0.99 7.36 -0.64
C ARG A 34 -0.29 6.64 -1.08
N ALA A 35 -0.20 5.49 -1.73
CA ALA A 35 -1.36 4.73 -2.20
C ALA A 35 -1.81 3.72 -1.15
N TRP A 36 -3.10 3.73 -0.86
CA TRP A 36 -3.77 2.83 0.08
C TRP A 36 -4.64 1.82 -0.64
N PHE A 37 -4.69 0.62 -0.09
CA PHE A 37 -5.40 -0.51 -0.68
C PHE A 37 -6.13 -1.31 0.40
N ILE A 38 -7.30 -1.83 0.04
CA ILE A 38 -7.91 -2.97 0.73
C ILE A 38 -7.30 -4.22 0.11
N THR A 39 -6.82 -5.11 0.96
CA THR A 39 -6.07 -6.30 0.57
C THR A 39 -6.62 -7.50 1.32
N TRP A 40 -6.80 -8.62 0.63
CA TRP A 40 -7.15 -9.86 1.30
C TRP A 40 -6.01 -10.28 2.23
N ALA A 41 -6.34 -10.49 3.50
CA ALA A 41 -5.39 -10.82 4.55
C ALA A 41 -4.69 -12.17 4.30
N ARG A 42 -5.34 -13.04 3.51
CA ARG A 42 -4.88 -14.37 3.10
C ARG A 42 -5.03 -14.56 1.60
N ALA A 43 -4.46 -15.65 1.07
CA ALA A 43 -4.59 -16.01 -0.33
C ALA A 43 -5.97 -16.62 -0.68
N TYR A 44 -6.71 -17.22 0.27
CA TYR A 44 -8.04 -17.81 0.02
C TYR A 44 -8.14 -18.72 -1.23
N GLY A 45 -7.07 -19.47 -1.55
CA GLY A 45 -7.01 -20.32 -2.74
C GLY A 45 -6.85 -19.57 -4.07
N MET A 46 -6.57 -18.26 -4.03
CA MET A 46 -6.19 -17.48 -5.21
C MET A 46 -4.87 -18.02 -5.77
N LEU A 47 -4.83 -18.19 -7.10
CA LEU A 47 -3.60 -18.56 -7.80
C LEU A 47 -2.52 -17.52 -7.47
N ASP A 48 -1.37 -18.04 -7.06
CA ASP A 48 -0.26 -17.37 -6.41
C ASP A 48 0.36 -16.23 -7.22
N ASN A 49 -0.38 -15.15 -7.35
CA ASN A 49 0.11 -13.87 -7.80
C ASN A 49 -0.22 -12.90 -6.67
N ASN A 50 0.81 -12.39 -6.00
CA ASN A 50 0.69 -11.38 -4.94
C ASN A 50 -0.20 -10.17 -5.31
N LYS A 51 -0.40 -9.93 -6.62
CA LYS A 51 -1.31 -8.92 -7.17
C LYS A 51 -2.79 -9.27 -7.04
N ALA A 52 -3.13 -10.55 -7.12
CA ALA A 52 -4.49 -11.04 -6.96
C ALA A 52 -5.03 -10.81 -5.55
N ARG A 53 -4.16 -10.50 -4.57
CA ARG A 53 -4.56 -10.22 -3.19
C ARG A 53 -5.00 -8.77 -2.95
N VAL A 54 -4.80 -7.85 -3.90
CA VAL A 54 -5.29 -6.47 -3.79
C VAL A 54 -6.75 -6.44 -4.25
N PHE A 55 -7.67 -6.16 -3.32
CA PHE A 55 -9.10 -6.08 -3.61
C PHE A 55 -9.44 -4.77 -4.31
N CYS A 56 -9.06 -3.63 -3.72
CA CYS A 56 -9.30 -2.32 -4.33
C CYS A 56 -8.33 -1.26 -3.81
N ARG A 57 -8.22 -0.16 -4.56
CA ARG A 57 -7.45 1.03 -4.17
C ARG A 57 -8.38 2.05 -3.51
N LEU A 58 -7.89 2.73 -2.46
CA LEU A 58 -8.66 3.70 -1.67
C LEU A 58 -8.41 5.17 -2.07
N ASN A 59 -7.25 5.49 -2.64
CA ASN A 59 -6.92 6.87 -3.01
C ASN A 59 -5.99 6.97 -4.22
N ASN A 60 -5.95 8.15 -4.87
CA ASN A 60 -5.07 8.41 -6.02
C ASN A 60 -4.02 9.51 -5.72
N PRO A 61 -2.80 9.15 -5.27
CA PRO A 61 -1.77 10.11 -4.89
C PRO A 61 -1.22 10.95 -6.06
N SER A 62 -1.58 10.62 -7.31
CA SER A 62 -1.18 11.39 -8.50
C SER A 62 -1.94 12.72 -8.61
N SER A 63 -3.09 12.87 -7.95
CA SER A 63 -3.84 14.11 -7.91
C SER A 63 -3.07 15.19 -7.13
N PRO A 64 -2.80 16.39 -7.70
CA PRO A 64 -2.17 17.49 -6.98
C PRO A 64 -2.90 17.87 -5.69
N ARG A 65 -4.24 17.70 -5.66
CA ARG A 65 -5.08 17.96 -4.50
C ARG A 65 -4.84 16.96 -3.37
N ASP A 66 -4.53 15.71 -3.71
CA ASP A 66 -4.33 14.63 -2.73
C ASP A 66 -2.92 14.62 -2.14
N ARG A 67 -1.98 15.37 -2.75
CA ARG A 67 -0.61 15.57 -2.20
C ARG A 67 -0.59 16.43 -0.94
N GLN A 68 -1.54 17.36 -0.81
CA GLN A 68 -1.67 18.24 0.36
C GLN A 68 -2.48 17.58 1.50
N GLN A 69 -3.16 16.47 1.22
CA GLN A 69 -3.97 15.78 2.21
C GLN A 69 -3.11 15.06 3.25
N LYS A 70 -3.65 14.93 4.47
CA LYS A 70 -3.08 14.05 5.50
C LYS A 70 -2.96 12.62 4.95
N PRO A 71 -1.88 11.89 5.28
CA PRO A 71 -1.58 10.60 4.66
C PRO A 71 -2.63 9.50 4.89
N ASN A 72 -3.47 9.64 5.93
CA ASN A 72 -4.48 8.66 6.32
C ASN A 72 -5.91 9.15 6.06
N CYS A 73 -6.08 10.25 5.32
CA CYS A 73 -7.40 10.77 4.96
C CYS A 73 -7.62 10.63 3.46
N PHE A 74 -8.81 10.20 3.05
CA PHE A 74 -9.19 10.03 1.64
C PHE A 74 -10.58 10.56 1.38
N TRP A 75 -10.85 10.95 0.14
CA TRP A 75 -12.17 11.34 -0.32
C TRP A 75 -12.81 10.18 -1.06
N PHE A 76 -14.04 9.85 -0.69
CA PHE A 76 -14.83 8.81 -1.33
C PHE A 76 -16.10 9.38 -1.91
N ASN A 77 -16.39 8.99 -3.13
CA ASN A 77 -17.68 9.20 -3.77
C ASN A 77 -18.74 8.32 -3.07
N THR A 78 -19.77 8.95 -2.49
CA THR A 78 -20.87 8.27 -1.78
C THR A 78 -21.82 7.53 -2.74
N ASP A 79 -21.89 7.99 -3.98
CA ASP A 79 -22.83 7.53 -5.01
C ASP A 79 -22.24 6.45 -5.92
N SER A 80 -20.98 6.06 -5.69
CA SER A 80 -20.33 4.98 -6.42
C SER A 80 -21.01 3.65 -6.10
N MET A 81 -22.03 3.29 -6.89
CA MET A 81 -22.71 2.00 -6.85
C MET A 81 -21.88 0.86 -7.46
N LEU A 82 -20.59 1.08 -7.76
CA LEU A 82 -19.73 0.06 -8.33
C LEU A 82 -19.64 -1.15 -7.39
N PHE A 83 -19.53 -2.33 -8.01
CA PHE A 83 -19.60 -3.67 -7.41
C PHE A 83 -18.72 -3.92 -6.16
N THR A 84 -17.79 -3.02 -5.85
CA THR A 84 -16.99 -3.04 -4.64
C THR A 84 -17.17 -1.72 -3.90
N ASN A 85 -18.14 -1.66 -2.99
CA ASN A 85 -18.39 -0.47 -2.18
C ASN A 85 -17.35 -0.38 -1.05
N ALA A 86 -16.12 -0.04 -1.42
CA ALA A 86 -14.98 0.13 -0.51
C ALA A 86 -15.30 1.09 0.63
N TYR A 87 -16.11 2.12 0.35
CA TYR A 87 -16.61 3.09 1.33
C TYR A 87 -17.41 2.41 2.46
N LYS A 88 -18.40 1.58 2.13
CA LYS A 88 -19.15 0.81 3.13
C LYS A 88 -18.28 -0.23 3.81
N MET A 89 -17.40 -0.89 3.06
CA MET A 89 -16.51 -1.92 3.61
C MET A 89 -15.62 -1.40 4.75
N ILE A 90 -15.06 -0.19 4.62
CA ILE A 90 -14.18 0.37 5.65
C ILE A 90 -14.96 1.01 6.81
N LEU A 91 -16.13 1.61 6.55
CA LEU A 91 -16.93 2.26 7.60
C LEU A 91 -17.73 1.27 8.43
N GLU A 92 -18.16 0.15 7.84
CA GLU A 92 -18.90 -0.93 8.48
C GLU A 92 -17.97 -2.14 8.71
N SER A 93 -16.71 -1.86 9.06
CA SER A 93 -15.70 -2.87 9.37
C SER A 93 -15.70 -3.26 10.85
N GLU A 94 -15.35 -4.51 11.11
CA GLU A 94 -15.09 -5.03 12.45
C GLU A 94 -13.65 -5.59 12.53
N PRO A 95 -12.77 -5.05 13.38
CA PRO A 95 -12.95 -3.84 14.19
C PRO A 95 -13.07 -2.58 13.32
N THR A 96 -13.54 -1.48 13.91
CA THR A 96 -13.64 -0.20 13.20
C THR A 96 -12.25 0.32 12.83
N ILE A 97 -11.93 0.31 11.53
CA ILE A 97 -10.62 0.75 11.02
C ILE A 97 -10.61 2.17 10.44
N ALA A 98 -11.79 2.77 10.25
CA ALA A 98 -11.92 4.10 9.67
C ALA A 98 -13.16 4.83 10.22
N ARG A 99 -13.15 6.15 10.13
CA ARG A 99 -14.29 7.00 10.50
C ARG A 99 -14.49 8.13 9.50
N LYS A 100 -15.73 8.63 9.40
CA LYS A 100 -16.01 9.88 8.69
C LYS A 100 -15.40 11.05 9.45
N THR A 101 -14.82 12.02 8.74
CA THR A 101 -14.32 13.27 9.37
C THR A 101 -15.39 14.36 9.45
N GLY A 102 -16.53 14.18 8.76
CA GLY A 102 -17.58 15.18 8.61
C GLY A 102 -17.32 16.21 7.50
N ARG A 103 -16.13 16.21 6.89
CA ARG A 103 -15.83 17.08 5.75
C ARG A 103 -16.43 16.50 4.47
N LYS A 104 -17.03 17.38 3.67
CA LYS A 104 -17.68 17.07 2.39
C LYS A 104 -17.12 17.96 1.28
N ARG A 105 -17.08 17.47 0.05
CA ARG A 105 -16.74 18.26 -1.14
C ARG A 105 -17.52 17.77 -2.35
N MET A 106 -17.73 18.64 -3.33
CA MET A 106 -18.26 18.22 -4.63
C MET A 106 -17.10 17.91 -5.57
N GLU A 107 -17.16 16.76 -6.23
CA GLU A 107 -16.26 16.39 -7.32
C GLU A 107 -17.03 16.27 -8.63
N ARG A 108 -16.44 16.76 -9.72
CA ARG A 108 -16.96 16.49 -11.06
C ARG A 108 -16.52 15.11 -11.47
N MET A 109 -17.48 14.27 -11.86
CA MET A 109 -17.17 12.96 -12.40
C MET A 109 -16.31 13.11 -13.66
N ASN A 110 -15.28 12.28 -13.81
CA ASN A 110 -14.53 12.23 -15.06
C ASN A 110 -15.47 11.67 -16.14
N GLY A 111 -15.85 12.53 -17.09
CA GLY A 111 -16.80 12.23 -18.15
C GLY A 111 -16.81 13.35 -19.19
N ASP A 112 -17.75 13.26 -20.13
CA ASP A 112 -17.96 14.32 -21.11
C ASP A 112 -18.20 15.67 -20.39
N PRO A 113 -17.41 16.73 -20.67
CA PRO A 113 -17.57 18.04 -20.03
C PRO A 113 -18.98 18.60 -20.10
N TRP A 114 -19.74 18.24 -21.13
CA TRP A 114 -21.11 18.70 -21.36
C TRP A 114 -22.13 18.04 -20.42
N TYR A 115 -21.78 16.89 -19.83
CA TYR A 115 -22.62 16.11 -18.91
C TYR A 115 -21.95 15.86 -17.56
N ALA A 116 -21.01 16.73 -17.16
CA ALA A 116 -20.25 16.56 -15.94
C ALA A 116 -21.17 16.67 -14.70
N GLN A 117 -21.58 15.52 -14.19
CA GLN A 117 -22.33 15.41 -12.95
C GLN A 117 -21.41 15.76 -11.77
N GLU A 118 -21.89 16.63 -10.89
CA GLU A 118 -21.26 16.87 -9.59
C GLU A 118 -21.73 15.82 -8.61
N ILE A 119 -20.78 15.20 -7.92
CA ILE A 119 -21.02 14.12 -6.97
C ILE A 119 -20.46 14.54 -5.62
N GLU A 120 -21.22 14.25 -4.56
CA GLU A 120 -20.76 14.49 -3.20
C GLU A 120 -19.71 13.45 -2.82
N CYS A 121 -18.58 13.94 -2.31
CA CYS A 121 -17.54 13.14 -1.73
C CYS A 121 -17.43 13.43 -0.24
N GLU A 122 -17.35 12.37 0.55
CA GLU A 122 -17.09 12.44 1.99
C GLU A 122 -15.63 12.09 2.27
N GLU A 123 -15.04 12.81 3.21
CA GLU A 123 -13.70 12.47 3.67
C GLU A 123 -13.75 11.45 4.81
N ILE A 124 -12.90 10.42 4.69
CA ILE A 124 -12.71 9.35 5.65
C ILE A 124 -11.29 9.41 6.18
N GLU A 125 -11.13 9.19 7.48
CA GLU A 125 -9.86 9.03 8.17
C GLU A 125 -9.68 7.57 8.58
N VAL A 126 -8.55 6.96 8.18
CA VAL A 126 -8.13 5.65 8.65
C VAL A 126 -7.54 5.79 10.05
N LEU A 127 -8.07 4.97 10.97
CA LEU A 127 -7.67 4.89 12.37
C LEU A 127 -6.60 3.83 12.61
N MET A 128 -6.41 2.91 11.65
CA MET A 128 -5.42 1.85 11.75
C MET A 128 -4.00 2.45 11.84
N PRO A 129 -3.20 2.09 12.87
CA PRO A 129 -1.83 2.54 13.00
C PRO A 129 -0.93 1.93 11.91
N GLU A 130 0.18 2.59 11.61
CA GLU A 130 1.11 2.15 10.56
C GLU A 130 1.66 0.74 10.80
N TRP A 131 1.96 0.39 12.05
CA TRP A 131 2.44 -0.95 12.41
C TRP A 131 1.38 -2.04 12.18
N GLY A 132 0.09 -1.69 12.14
CA GLY A 132 -1.01 -2.63 11.90
C GLY A 132 -1.23 -2.94 10.41
N LEU A 133 -0.61 -2.20 9.49
CA LEU A 133 -0.80 -2.38 8.06
C LEU A 133 -0.15 -3.68 7.56
N LEU A 134 -0.75 -4.29 6.53
CA LEU A 134 -0.09 -5.30 5.69
C LEU A 134 1.01 -4.63 4.88
N ARG A 135 2.26 -5.07 5.08
CA ARG A 135 3.40 -4.53 4.33
C ARG A 135 3.49 -5.20 2.96
N GLN A 136 3.84 -4.39 1.97
CA GLN A 136 4.14 -4.85 0.63
C GLN A 136 5.63 -4.73 0.35
N CYS A 137 6.23 -5.79 -0.17
CA CYS A 137 7.61 -5.77 -0.61
C CYS A 137 7.76 -4.80 -1.79
N PHE A 138 8.65 -3.82 -1.66
CA PHE A 138 8.89 -2.81 -2.70
C PHE A 138 9.39 -3.40 -4.03
N TYR A 139 10.02 -4.57 -3.98
CA TYR A 139 10.75 -5.16 -5.11
C TYR A 139 9.97 -6.22 -5.86
N CYS A 140 9.45 -7.23 -5.15
CA CYS A 140 8.66 -8.30 -5.76
C CYS A 140 7.15 -8.09 -5.66
N PHE A 141 6.70 -7.02 -4.98
CA PHE A 141 5.28 -6.73 -4.70
C PHE A 141 4.57 -7.80 -3.87
N ASP A 142 5.34 -8.69 -3.23
CA ASP A 142 4.83 -9.66 -2.27
C ASP A 142 4.14 -8.98 -1.09
N LEU A 143 3.13 -9.62 -0.52
CA LEU A 143 2.29 -9.07 0.54
C LEU A 143 2.41 -9.96 1.76
N GLU A 144 2.59 -9.34 2.92
CA GLU A 144 2.44 -10.03 4.19
C GLU A 144 1.08 -10.76 4.25
N THR A 145 1.06 -11.87 4.98
CA THR A 145 -0.18 -12.60 5.27
C THR A 145 -0.54 -12.37 6.74
N GLU A 146 -1.83 -12.31 7.01
CA GLU A 146 -2.38 -12.34 8.37
C GLU A 146 -2.16 -13.75 8.92
N ASP A 147 -1.02 -13.92 9.57
CA ASP A 147 -0.66 -15.07 10.39
C ASP A 147 -0.70 -16.44 9.69
N GLN A 148 0.48 -17.05 9.56
CA GLN A 148 0.65 -18.27 10.33
C GLN A 148 1.24 -17.76 11.65
N GLY A 149 0.47 -17.44 12.69
CA GLY A 149 -0.19 -18.40 13.57
C GLY A 149 0.76 -19.40 14.23
N THR A 150 1.96 -19.59 13.68
CA THR A 150 3.01 -20.37 14.30
C THR A 150 3.79 -19.43 15.22
N PRO A 151 4.10 -19.87 16.46
CA PRO A 151 5.03 -19.18 17.35
C PRO A 151 6.47 -19.33 16.84
N ASP A 152 6.66 -19.34 15.52
CA ASP A 152 7.95 -19.47 14.89
C ASP A 152 8.55 -18.06 14.81
N PRO A 153 9.64 -17.75 15.53
CA PRO A 153 10.31 -16.45 15.50
C PRO A 153 10.91 -16.08 14.12
N GLY A 154 10.64 -16.89 13.09
CA GLY A 154 11.10 -16.77 11.71
C GLY A 154 10.16 -16.07 10.73
N LEU A 155 8.83 -16.01 10.95
CA LEU A 155 7.92 -15.26 10.06
C LEU A 155 7.91 -13.77 10.42
N ARG A 156 9.07 -13.14 10.22
CA ARG A 156 9.30 -11.74 10.53
C ARG A 156 8.48 -10.86 9.59
N ARG A 157 7.78 -9.88 10.16
CA ARG A 157 7.26 -8.72 9.43
C ARG A 157 8.34 -8.21 8.47
N PHE A 158 7.95 -7.87 7.25
CA PHE A 158 8.83 -7.32 6.23
C PHE A 158 9.57 -6.11 6.79
N GLN A 159 10.88 -6.10 6.62
CA GLN A 159 11.72 -5.09 7.23
C GLN A 159 11.67 -3.80 6.42
N LYS A 160 11.76 -2.67 7.11
CA LYS A 160 11.81 -1.36 6.46
C LYS A 160 13.14 -1.21 5.74
N CYS A 161 13.11 -0.59 4.56
CA CYS A 161 14.31 -0.36 3.77
C CYS A 161 15.11 0.77 4.40
N GLU A 162 16.25 0.47 5.02
CA GLU A 162 17.13 1.51 5.54
C GLU A 162 17.72 2.36 4.39
N GLY A 163 17.87 3.67 4.63
CA GLY A 163 18.52 4.59 3.68
C GLY A 163 17.69 5.01 2.46
N TRP A 164 16.46 4.53 2.31
CA TRP A 164 15.55 5.02 1.27
C TRP A 164 14.79 6.28 1.71
N LEU A 165 14.60 7.21 0.77
CA LEU A 165 13.92 8.48 1.02
C LEU A 165 12.42 8.32 1.30
N ASP A 166 11.82 7.21 0.84
CA ASP A 166 10.41 6.92 1.06
C ASP A 166 10.19 6.16 2.37
N ARG A 167 9.26 6.68 3.17
CA ARG A 167 8.99 6.15 4.51
C ARG A 167 8.25 4.81 4.48
N ASP A 168 7.80 4.36 3.32
CA ASP A 168 6.84 3.25 3.16
C ASP A 168 7.40 2.12 2.29
N CYS A 169 8.73 1.98 2.23
CA CYS A 169 9.38 0.88 1.54
C CYS A 169 9.72 -0.24 2.52
N TYR A 170 9.28 -1.47 2.21
CA TYR A 170 9.57 -2.67 2.98
C TYR A 170 10.12 -3.78 2.08
N TRP A 171 10.99 -4.67 2.58
CA TRP A 171 11.44 -5.88 1.88
C TRP A 171 10.95 -7.14 2.58
N CYS A 172 10.52 -8.10 1.77
CA CYS A 172 10.41 -9.48 2.23
C CYS A 172 11.80 -10.08 2.44
N GLN A 173 11.87 -11.15 3.24
CA GLN A 173 13.12 -11.83 3.56
C GLN A 173 13.89 -12.28 2.30
N ILE A 174 13.19 -12.80 1.28
CA ILE A 174 13.80 -13.24 0.02
C ILE A 174 14.52 -12.08 -0.69
N CYS A 175 13.87 -10.91 -0.80
CA CYS A 175 14.48 -9.74 -1.41
C CYS A 175 15.62 -9.16 -0.57
N GLN A 176 15.51 -9.28 0.76
CA GLN A 176 16.56 -8.86 1.68
C GLN A 176 17.83 -9.70 1.53
N GLU A 177 17.70 -11.03 1.50
CA GLU A 177 18.83 -11.95 1.35
C GLU A 177 19.52 -11.80 -0.01
N LYS A 178 18.75 -11.52 -1.08
CA LYS A 178 19.29 -11.24 -2.43
C LYS A 178 20.03 -9.90 -2.53
N GLY A 179 19.78 -8.99 -1.61
CA GLY A 179 20.28 -7.62 -1.63
C GLY A 179 19.54 -6.70 -2.62
N TRP A 180 19.78 -5.40 -2.45
CA TRP A 180 19.02 -4.34 -3.13
C TRP A 180 19.18 -4.35 -4.65
N PHE A 181 20.38 -4.65 -5.16
CA PHE A 181 20.68 -4.59 -6.59
C PHE A 181 19.96 -5.70 -7.34
N SER A 182 20.10 -6.95 -6.90
CA SER A 182 19.45 -8.12 -7.48
C SER A 182 17.92 -8.03 -7.39
N SER A 183 17.41 -7.50 -6.28
CA SER A 183 15.98 -7.26 -6.13
C SER A 183 15.51 -6.18 -7.10
N TYR A 184 16.32 -5.13 -7.34
CA TYR A 184 15.97 -4.04 -8.26
C TYR A 184 15.88 -4.51 -9.70
N THR A 185 16.85 -5.31 -10.16
CA THR A 185 16.84 -5.85 -11.52
C THR A 185 15.63 -6.74 -11.75
N MET A 186 15.24 -7.54 -10.75
CA MET A 186 14.00 -8.32 -10.78
C MET A 186 12.76 -7.42 -10.87
N LYS A 187 12.68 -6.34 -10.09
CA LYS A 187 11.59 -5.34 -10.19
C LYS A 187 11.50 -4.75 -11.60
N LEU A 188 12.63 -4.37 -12.18
CA LEU A 188 12.68 -3.84 -13.55
C LEU A 188 12.21 -4.88 -14.56
N GLN A 189 12.65 -6.13 -14.43
CA GLN A 189 12.22 -7.21 -15.31
C GLN A 189 10.69 -7.45 -15.23
N GLN A 190 10.11 -7.41 -14.03
CA GLN A 190 8.66 -7.51 -13.83
C GLN A 190 7.89 -6.32 -14.43
N ILE A 191 8.47 -5.11 -14.39
CA ILE A 191 7.90 -3.93 -15.04
C ILE A 191 7.96 -4.08 -16.57
N LEU A 192 9.13 -4.49 -17.10
CA LEU A 192 9.37 -4.60 -18.54
C LEU A 192 8.59 -5.74 -19.20
N SER A 193 8.35 -6.83 -18.47
CA SER A 193 7.51 -7.95 -18.91
C SER A 193 6.01 -7.63 -18.90
N GLY A 194 5.61 -6.45 -18.39
CA GLY A 194 4.20 -6.07 -18.27
C GLY A 194 3.44 -6.86 -17.22
N GLU A 195 4.13 -7.71 -16.43
CA GLU A 195 3.50 -8.47 -15.36
C GLU A 195 2.96 -7.54 -14.26
N VAL A 196 3.59 -6.38 -14.04
CA VAL A 196 3.09 -5.37 -13.09
C VAL A 196 1.98 -4.55 -13.75
N ILE A 197 0.73 -4.84 -13.37
CA ILE A 197 -0.43 -4.05 -13.79
C ILE A 197 -0.25 -2.59 -13.31
N TRP A 198 -0.40 -1.67 -14.26
CA TRP A 198 -0.07 -0.23 -14.20
C TRP A 198 -0.65 0.60 -13.05
N TRP A 199 -1.53 0.05 -12.20
CA TRP A 199 -2.13 0.76 -11.08
C TRP A 199 -1.10 1.30 -10.07
N ASN A 200 0.10 0.71 -10.00
CA ASN A 200 1.16 1.09 -9.05
C ASN A 200 2.27 2.00 -9.60
N ILE A 201 2.37 2.21 -10.92
CA ILE A 201 3.62 2.72 -11.54
C ILE A 201 3.64 4.25 -11.72
N TYR A 202 2.50 4.93 -11.67
CA TYR A 202 2.43 6.34 -12.07
C TYR A 202 3.08 7.37 -11.13
N SER A 203 3.40 7.03 -9.87
CA SER A 203 3.94 8.01 -8.91
C SER A 203 5.44 7.95 -8.64
N GLU A 204 6.14 6.84 -8.93
CA GLU A 204 7.50 6.62 -8.36
C GLU A 204 8.67 6.66 -9.36
N ASN A 205 8.43 6.48 -10.66
CA ASN A 205 9.52 6.42 -11.64
C ASN A 205 10.38 7.70 -11.66
N VAL A 206 9.80 8.88 -11.41
CA VAL A 206 10.56 10.15 -11.43
C VAL A 206 11.59 10.25 -10.30
N LEU A 207 11.31 9.67 -9.13
CA LEU A 207 12.21 9.75 -7.96
C LEU A 207 13.35 8.73 -8.04
N VAL A 208 13.07 7.52 -8.53
CA VAL A 208 14.07 6.46 -8.69
C VAL A 208 15.07 6.79 -9.81
N PHE A 209 14.61 7.33 -10.94
CA PHE A 209 15.53 7.82 -11.99
C PHE A 209 16.44 8.95 -11.48
N ARG A 210 15.97 9.80 -10.55
CA ARG A 210 16.80 10.84 -9.91
C ARG A 210 17.80 10.27 -8.91
N ALA A 211 17.41 9.26 -8.13
CA ALA A 211 18.30 8.56 -7.20
C ALA A 211 19.39 7.79 -7.94
N MET A 212 19.04 7.07 -9.02
CA MET A 212 19.99 6.37 -9.87
C MET A 212 20.93 7.33 -10.63
N ARG A 213 20.45 8.50 -11.07
CA ARG A 213 21.33 9.54 -11.63
C ARG A 213 22.33 10.07 -10.59
N ARG A 214 21.90 10.28 -9.34
CA ARG A 214 22.80 10.68 -8.24
C ARG A 214 23.80 9.58 -7.87
N PHE A 215 23.37 8.32 -7.86
CA PHE A 215 24.24 7.18 -7.57
C PHE A 215 25.24 6.93 -8.69
N GLY A 216 24.82 6.99 -9.96
CA GLY A 216 25.73 6.96 -11.11
C GLY A 216 26.72 8.11 -11.11
N PHE A 217 26.31 9.30 -10.66
CA PHE A 217 27.22 10.44 -10.46
C PHE A 217 28.24 10.19 -9.34
N LEU A 218 27.82 9.59 -8.22
CA LEU A 218 28.71 9.22 -7.11
C LEU A 218 29.70 8.13 -7.52
N LEU A 219 29.25 7.07 -8.20
CA LEU A 219 30.13 6.00 -8.69
C LEU A 219 31.17 6.49 -9.69
N ARG A 220 30.81 7.44 -10.57
CA ARG A 220 31.79 8.12 -11.45
C ARG A 220 32.78 8.97 -10.66
N LYS A 221 32.33 9.67 -9.61
CA LYS A 221 33.20 10.48 -8.76
C LYS A 221 34.22 9.64 -7.97
N PHE A 222 33.89 8.39 -7.66
CA PHE A 222 34.78 7.45 -6.96
C PHE A 222 35.56 6.51 -7.88
N GLY A 223 35.55 6.75 -9.20
CA GLY A 223 36.39 6.00 -10.16
C GLY A 223 36.00 4.54 -10.36
N LEU A 224 34.80 4.14 -9.96
CA LEU A 224 34.34 2.75 -10.03
C LEU A 224 33.87 2.33 -11.44
N PHE A 225 33.79 3.27 -12.38
CA PHE A 225 33.52 3.02 -13.79
C PHE A 225 34.34 3.99 -14.66
N SER A 226 35.24 3.47 -15.49
CA SER A 226 35.86 4.21 -16.59
C SER A 226 34.93 4.20 -17.80
N THR A 227 34.80 5.34 -18.48
CA THR A 227 34.10 5.46 -19.77
C THR A 227 34.69 4.55 -20.82
#